data_AF-A0A832IWB1-F1
#
_entry.id   AF-A0A832IWB1-F1
#
_cell.length_a   1.000
_cell.length_b   1.000
_cell.length_c   1.000
_cell.angle_alpha   90.00
_cell.angle_beta   90.00
_cell.angle_gamma   90.00
#
_symmetry.space_group_name_H-M   'P 1'
#
loop_
_entity.id
_entity.type
_entity.pdbx_description
1 polymer ?
#
loop_
_entity_poly.entity_id
_entity_poly.type
_entity_poly.pdbx_seq_one_letter_code
_entity_poly.pdbx_strand_id
1 'polypeptide(L)'
;VEAIVDEDDNPTGEEYYYVYPDKCVECVGHFDSPACAEACPTDGCITWDMPFTGENKEFFKGENYIDGLEYGVESFDADMPMREDVSMEDRESRKPVIDD
;
A
#
# COMPACT_ATOMS: atom_id res chain seq x y z
N VAL A 1 -12.54 -9.28 -0.58
CA VAL A 1 -11.14 -9.67 -0.27
C VAL A 1 -10.56 -8.52 0.49
N GLU A 2 -9.89 -8.79 1.61
CA GLU A 2 -9.28 -7.76 2.44
C GLU A 2 -7.96 -7.31 1.80
N ALA A 3 -7.70 -6.00 1.84
CA ALA A 3 -6.50 -5.42 1.26
C ALA A 3 -5.31 -5.41 2.23
N ILE A 4 -5.51 -5.72 3.51
CA ILE A 4 -4.47 -5.73 4.54
C ILE A 4 -4.24 -7.19 4.96
N VAL A 5 -2.98 -7.58 5.02
CA VAL A 5 -2.52 -8.89 5.50
C VAL A 5 -2.17 -8.79 6.96
N ASP A 6 -2.62 -9.77 7.74
CA ASP A 6 -2.27 -9.92 9.15
C ASP A 6 -0.77 -10.24 9.32
N GLU A 7 -0.22 -9.94 10.50
CA GLU A 7 1.17 -10.19 10.86
C GLU A 7 1.55 -11.67 10.75
N ASP A 8 0.62 -12.57 11.09
CA ASP A 8 0.81 -14.02 11.02
C ASP A 8 1.07 -14.54 9.58
N ASP A 9 0.62 -13.78 8.58
CA ASP A 9 0.74 -14.12 7.16
C ASP A 9 1.88 -13.33 6.46
N ASN A 10 2.68 -12.57 7.22
CA ASN A 10 3.78 -11.77 6.72
C ASN A 10 4.89 -12.65 6.07
N PRO A 11 5.30 -12.38 4.83
CA PRO A 11 6.25 -13.22 4.08
C PRO A 11 7.71 -13.05 4.52
N THR A 12 8.03 -11.93 5.17
CA THR A 12 9.36 -11.60 5.68
C THR A 12 9.59 -12.21 7.06
N GLY A 13 8.51 -12.61 7.76
CA GLY A 13 8.56 -13.06 9.16
C GLY A 13 8.80 -11.92 10.16
N GLU A 14 8.75 -10.67 9.70
CA GLU A 14 8.81 -9.47 10.52
C GLU A 14 7.44 -9.16 11.13
N GLU A 15 7.42 -8.39 12.22
CA GLU A 15 6.18 -7.96 12.92
C GLU A 15 5.58 -6.70 12.25
N TYR A 16 5.29 -6.79 10.96
CA TYR A 16 4.63 -5.73 10.18
C TYR A 16 3.37 -6.23 9.48
N TYR A 17 2.39 -5.34 9.30
CA TYR A 17 1.25 -5.57 8.40
C TYR A 17 1.62 -5.12 6.99
N TYR A 18 1.17 -5.87 5.99
CA TYR A 18 1.34 -5.50 4.58
C TYR A 18 0.01 -5.22 3.92
N VAL A 19 0.01 -4.27 2.98
CA VAL A 19 -1.14 -3.98 2.13
C VAL A 19 -0.92 -4.68 0.80
N TYR A 20 -1.93 -5.38 0.28
CA TYR A 20 -2.02 -5.85 -1.10
C TYR A 20 -2.25 -4.64 -2.03
N PRO A 21 -1.23 -4.10 -2.72
CA PRO A 21 -1.37 -3.02 -3.70
C PRO A 21 -2.44 -3.28 -4.77
N ASP A 22 -2.62 -4.54 -5.21
CA ASP A 22 -3.61 -4.90 -6.23
C ASP A 22 -5.06 -4.95 -5.74
N LYS A 23 -5.28 -4.69 -4.44
CA LYS A 23 -6.59 -4.61 -3.78
C LYS A 23 -6.82 -3.28 -3.08
N CYS A 24 -5.76 -2.51 -2.81
CA CYS A 24 -5.84 -1.22 -2.14
C CYS A 24 -6.35 -0.17 -3.12
N VAL A 25 -7.55 0.35 -2.84
CA VAL A 25 -8.16 1.44 -3.61
C VAL A 25 -7.83 2.83 -3.04
N GLU A 26 -6.92 2.91 -2.06
CA GLU A 26 -6.58 4.14 -1.32
C GLU A 26 -7.82 4.87 -0.73
N CYS A 27 -8.88 4.09 -0.49
CA CYS A 27 -10.23 4.56 -0.14
C CYS A 27 -10.90 5.50 -1.17
N VAL A 28 -10.34 5.67 -2.38
CA VAL A 28 -10.93 6.46 -3.45
C VAL A 28 -12.32 5.92 -3.81
N GLY A 29 -13.32 6.80 -3.81
CA GLY A 29 -14.71 6.44 -4.07
C GLY A 29 -15.44 5.78 -2.89
N HIS A 30 -14.79 5.64 -1.73
CA HIS A 30 -15.35 5.03 -0.52
C HIS A 30 -15.31 5.96 0.70
N PHE A 31 -14.18 6.64 0.95
CA PHE A 31 -13.98 7.56 2.07
C PHE A 31 -13.15 8.78 1.66
N ASP A 32 -13.31 9.89 2.38
CA ASP A 32 -12.57 11.13 2.11
C ASP A 32 -11.08 11.00 2.45
N SER A 33 -10.72 10.13 3.39
CA SER A 33 -9.38 9.81 3.86
C SER A 33 -9.16 8.28 3.96
N PRO A 34 -7.91 7.78 3.98
CA PRO A 34 -7.66 6.35 4.18
C PRO A 34 -8.08 5.86 5.56
N ALA A 35 -9.14 5.05 5.60
CA ALA A 35 -9.72 4.54 6.85
C ALA A 35 -8.73 3.68 7.67
N CYS A 36 -7.79 2.98 7.02
CA CYS A 36 -6.76 2.21 7.71
C CYS A 36 -5.83 3.10 8.54
N ALA A 37 -5.45 4.27 8.02
CA ALA A 37 -4.61 5.23 8.72
C ALA A 37 -5.37 5.91 9.87
N GLU A 38 -6.64 6.30 9.66
CA GLU A 38 -7.46 6.90 10.72
C GLU A 38 -7.75 5.94 11.88
N ALA A 39 -7.86 4.65 11.61
CA ALA A 39 -8.09 3.63 12.62
C ALA A 39 -6.81 3.18 13.34
N CYS A 40 -5.63 3.49 12.78
CA CYS A 40 -4.37 3.07 13.35
C CYS A 40 -4.11 3.82 14.66
N PRO A 41 -3.86 3.13 15.79
CA PRO A 41 -3.60 3.79 17.07
C PRO A 41 -2.19 4.38 17.20
N THR A 42 -1.37 4.25 16.15
CA THR A 42 0.03 4.64 16.13
C THR A 42 0.27 5.61 14.97
N ASP A 43 0.66 6.83 15.32
CA ASP A 43 0.93 7.91 14.38
C ASP A 43 2.10 7.56 13.44
N GLY A 44 1.96 7.90 12.16
CA GLY A 44 2.99 7.64 11.15
C GLY A 44 3.24 6.16 10.82
N CYS A 45 2.42 5.24 11.35
CA CYS A 45 2.62 3.80 11.16
C CYS A 45 2.32 3.32 9.73
N ILE A 46 1.41 3.98 9.02
CA ILE A 46 1.03 3.64 7.65
C ILE A 46 1.58 4.72 6.72
N THR A 47 2.34 4.29 5.71
CA THR A 47 3.01 5.17 4.76
C THR A 47 2.46 4.98 3.35
N TRP A 48 2.55 6.03 2.53
CA TRP A 48 2.32 5.92 1.11
C TRP A 48 3.32 4.99 0.43
N ASP A 49 2.89 4.36 -0.65
CA ASP A 49 3.72 3.58 -1.56
C ASP A 49 3.35 3.97 -3.00
N MET A 50 4.06 3.42 -3.98
CA MET A 50 3.68 3.55 -5.39
C MET A 50 2.23 3.11 -5.59
N PRO A 51 1.46 3.74 -6.49
CA PRO A 51 0.09 3.32 -6.73
C PRO A 51 0.08 2.11 -7.67
N PHE A 52 -0.84 1.16 -7.48
CA PHE A 52 -0.95 -0.02 -8.34
C PHE A 52 -1.73 0.27 -9.64
N THR A 53 -1.21 1.20 -10.43
CA THR A 53 -1.78 1.60 -11.73
C THR A 53 -0.98 1.00 -12.87
N GLY A 54 -1.57 0.93 -14.07
CA GLY A 54 -0.91 0.40 -15.28
C GLY A 54 0.50 0.96 -15.56
N GLU A 55 0.80 2.20 -15.14
CA GLU A 55 2.11 2.83 -15.32
C GLU A 55 3.16 2.38 -14.28
N ASN A 56 2.72 1.92 -13.11
CA ASN A 56 3.57 1.69 -11.94
C ASN A 56 3.68 0.21 -11.53
N LYS A 57 2.91 -0.70 -12.14
CA LYS A 57 2.91 -2.14 -11.80
C LYS A 57 4.29 -2.79 -11.79
N GLU A 58 5.23 -2.35 -12.63
CA GLU A 58 6.59 -2.89 -12.66
C GLU A 58 7.37 -2.65 -11.36
N PHE A 59 7.01 -1.64 -10.56
CA PHE A 59 7.58 -1.39 -9.24
C PHE A 59 7.39 -2.60 -8.31
N PHE A 60 6.28 -3.33 -8.45
CA PHE A 60 5.89 -4.41 -7.54
C PHE A 60 6.48 -5.78 -7.92
N LYS A 61 7.42 -5.84 -8.87
CA LYS A 61 8.03 -7.10 -9.30
C LYS A 61 9.41 -7.31 -8.66
N GLY A 62 9.61 -8.51 -8.11
CA GLY A 62 10.91 -9.00 -7.66
C GLY A 62 11.59 -8.11 -6.61
N GLU A 63 12.88 -7.84 -6.78
CA GLU A 63 13.76 -7.09 -5.85
C GLU A 63 13.30 -5.67 -5.49
N ASN A 64 12.34 -5.11 -6.23
CA ASN A 64 11.86 -3.75 -6.01
C ASN A 64 10.74 -3.65 -4.96
N TYR A 65 10.25 -4.79 -4.46
CA TYR A 65 9.14 -4.85 -3.52
C TYR A 65 9.44 -5.83 -2.37
N ILE A 66 9.03 -5.46 -1.15
CA ILE A 66 9.14 -6.22 0.12
C ILE A 66 10.34 -7.18 0.16
N ASP A 67 11.55 -6.65 0.37
CA ASP A 67 12.81 -7.42 0.48
C ASP A 67 13.09 -8.41 -0.67
N GLY A 68 12.59 -8.08 -1.86
CA GLY A 68 12.72 -8.88 -3.07
C GLY A 68 11.84 -10.11 -3.15
N LEU A 69 10.81 -10.17 -2.31
CA LEU A 69 9.77 -11.17 -2.37
C LEU A 69 8.68 -10.69 -3.33
N GLU A 70 8.34 -11.53 -4.31
CA GLU A 70 7.13 -11.38 -5.13
C GLU A 70 5.90 -11.73 -4.28
N TYR A 71 5.69 -10.96 -3.22
CA TYR A 71 4.59 -11.08 -2.28
C TYR A 71 3.76 -9.81 -2.34
N GLY A 72 2.48 -9.90 -1.97
CA GLY A 72 1.61 -8.73 -1.87
C GLY A 72 0.96 -8.32 -3.20
N VAL A 73 1.11 -9.09 -4.27
CA VAL A 73 0.31 -8.91 -5.50
C VAL A 73 -0.32 -10.25 -5.88
N GLU A 74 -1.64 -10.35 -5.86
CA GLU A 74 -2.36 -11.56 -6.30
C GLU A 74 -2.74 -11.49 -7.79
N SER A 75 -2.98 -10.28 -8.31
CA SER A 75 -3.40 -10.06 -9.69
C SER A 75 -2.72 -8.84 -10.31
N PHE A 76 -1.75 -9.08 -11.19
CA PHE A 76 -1.15 -8.02 -12.02
C PHE A 76 -2.10 -7.46 -13.09
N ASP A 77 -3.22 -8.13 -13.35
CA ASP A 77 -4.27 -7.61 -14.23
C ASP A 77 -5.11 -6.51 -13.55
N ALA A 78 -5.11 -6.45 -12.21
CA ALA A 78 -5.83 -5.43 -11.46
C ALA A 78 -5.25 -4.04 -11.71
N ASP A 79 -6.09 -3.01 -11.72
CA ASP A 79 -5.68 -1.61 -11.87
C ASP A 79 -6.44 -0.79 -10.84
N MET A 80 -5.73 -0.32 -9.81
CA MET A 80 -6.35 0.32 -8.66
C MET A 80 -6.41 1.83 -8.83
N PRO A 81 -7.50 2.50 -8.38
CA PRO A 81 -7.53 3.94 -8.33
C PRO A 81 -6.48 4.46 -7.34
N MET A 82 -5.95 5.63 -7.63
CA MET A 82 -5.01 6.34 -6.76
C MET A 82 -5.56 7.70 -6.37
N ARG A 83 -5.12 8.19 -5.21
CA ARG A 83 -5.36 9.56 -4.77
C ARG A 83 -4.50 10.54 -5.57
N GLU A 84 -5.17 11.45 -6.27
CA GLU A 84 -4.53 12.50 -7.08
C GLU A 84 -3.94 13.63 -6.23
N ASP A 85 -4.38 13.75 -4.97
CA ASP A 85 -3.89 14.70 -3.97
C ASP A 85 -2.59 14.27 -3.29
N VAL A 86 -2.11 13.04 -3.56
CA VAL A 86 -0.84 12.52 -3.04
C VAL A 86 0.21 12.56 -4.15
N SER A 87 1.33 13.25 -3.92
CA SER A 87 2.39 13.39 -4.93
C SER A 87 3.21 12.10 -5.07
N MET A 88 3.84 11.90 -6.23
CA MET A 88 4.78 10.79 -6.41
C MET A 88 6.01 10.91 -5.49
N GLU A 89 6.42 12.13 -5.14
CA GLU A 89 7.50 12.38 -4.17
C GLU A 89 7.12 11.88 -2.76
N ASP A 90 5.89 12.12 -2.32
CA ASP A 90 5.39 11.62 -1.03
C ASP A 90 5.35 10.08 -1.01
N ARG A 91 5.03 9.45 -2.15
CA ARG A 91 5.04 7.98 -2.30
C ARG A 91 6.45 7.40 -2.29
N GLU A 92 7.35 7.98 -3.10
CA GLU A 92 8.76 7.57 -3.17
C GLU A 92 9.47 7.71 -1.82
N SER A 93 9.13 8.75 -1.06
CA SER A 93 9.70 9.02 0.27
C SER A 93 9.02 8.23 1.40
N ARG A 94 8.03 7.38 1.11
CA ARG A 94 7.23 6.66 2.11
C ARG A 94 6.66 7.59 3.18
N LYS A 95 6.14 8.75 2.75
CA LYS A 95 5.56 9.71 3.68
C LYS A 95 4.36 9.09 4.42
N PRO A 96 4.15 9.37 5.72
CA PRO A 96 2.94 8.97 6.43
C PRO A 96 1.66 9.33 5.68
N VAL A 97 0.67 8.44 5.76
CA VAL A 97 -0.65 8.64 5.17
C VAL A 97 -1.42 9.76 5.87
N ILE A 98 -1.24 9.86 7.19
CA ILE A 98 -1.73 10.95 8.02
C ILE A 98 -0.52 11.48 8.79
N ASP A 99 -0.28 12.77 8.65
CA ASP A 99 0.62 13.55 9.49
C ASP A 99 -0.23 14.23 10.58
N ASP A 100 0.09 14.07 11.85
CA ASP A 100 -0.52 14.86 12.94
C ASP A 100 -0.05 16.32 12.96
#